data_AF-A0A7S0HMT7-F1
#
_entry.id   AF-A0A7S0HMT7-F1
#
_cell.length_a   1.000
_cell.length_b   1.000
_cell.length_c   1.000
_cell.angle_alpha   90.00
_cell.angle_beta   90.00
_cell.angle_gamma   90.00
#
_symmetry.space_group_name_H-M   'P 1'
#
loop_
_entity.id
_entity.type
_entity.pdbx_description
1 polymer ?
#
loop_
_entity_poly.entity_id
_entity_poly.type
_entity_poly.pdbx_seq_one_letter_code
_entity_poly.pdbx_strand_id
1 'polypeptide(L)'
;EEHRLVEWEYREAQEARAKLDEELHRLREEVKRRKVEKMSIEEEEERLSEDERSKRMEEEEVRKRHAWVVESLSDDADFEKLSRQSEELYEEAKKIEREVYEVTKRRRFLEEEVSKMRGELEKLERQAEEVEREAAWLRKEEEKRAIVALAAERGLQDARDKLEKERERLHVCPFRKESVEELMKQVHNHRKLYRMSLFLTRSCFYKSFLLLGINARQRKLLKRKLAPFFLRPFYLSFHSLASYRDQQEEKRRNFRTAVSFSNRNLLLLNLTTWKQAVEEGKDLGARAAEPLRRILL
;
A
#
# COMPACT_ATOMS: atom_id res chain seq x y z
N GLU A 1 -3.10 -7.26 -16.90
CA GLU A 1 -4.05 -6.69 -15.91
C GLU A 1 -3.32 -6.23 -14.66
N GLU A 2 -2.43 -7.05 -14.09
CA GLU A 2 -1.61 -6.72 -12.92
C GLU A 2 -0.80 -5.41 -13.05
N HIS A 3 -0.16 -5.14 -14.18
CA HIS A 3 0.59 -3.88 -14.40
C HIS A 3 -0.29 -2.62 -14.29
N ARG A 4 -1.52 -2.68 -14.80
CA ARG A 4 -2.45 -1.54 -14.74
C ARG A 4 -2.94 -1.30 -13.31
N LEU A 5 -3.04 -2.35 -12.51
CA LEU A 5 -3.43 -2.27 -11.11
C LEU A 5 -2.34 -1.55 -10.31
N VAL A 6 -1.08 -1.92 -10.51
CA VAL A 6 0.08 -1.30 -9.85
C VAL A 6 0.23 0.18 -10.25
N GLU A 7 0.08 0.51 -11.53
CA GLU A 7 0.10 1.90 -11.99
C GLU A 7 -1.01 2.75 -11.38
N TRP A 8 -2.19 2.17 -11.16
CA TRP A 8 -3.32 2.84 -10.53
C TRP A 8 -3.08 3.06 -9.03
N GLU A 9 -2.63 2.04 -8.30
CA GLU A 9 -2.27 2.15 -6.87
C GLU A 9 -1.16 3.18 -6.64
N TYR A 10 -0.17 3.25 -7.54
CA TYR A 10 0.89 4.25 -7.48
C TYR A 10 0.36 5.68 -7.65
N ARG A 11 -0.57 5.88 -8.60
CA ARG A 11 -1.20 7.20 -8.80
C ARG A 11 -2.04 7.60 -7.59
N GLU A 12 -2.86 6.69 -7.05
CA GLU A 12 -3.63 6.99 -5.84
C GLU A 12 -2.74 7.37 -4.66
N ALA A 13 -1.62 6.66 -4.46
CA ALA A 13 -0.66 6.97 -3.40
C ALA A 13 -0.02 8.37 -3.59
N GLN A 14 0.35 8.73 -4.82
CA GLN A 14 0.90 10.04 -5.14
C GLN A 14 -0.14 11.16 -4.94
N GLU A 15 -1.39 10.93 -5.31
CA GLU A 15 -2.48 11.87 -5.06
C GLU A 15 -2.77 12.03 -3.56
N ALA A 16 -2.76 10.95 -2.78
CA ALA A 16 -2.92 11.00 -1.33
C ALA A 16 -1.78 11.80 -0.67
N ARG A 17 -0.54 11.60 -1.12
CA ARG A 17 0.62 12.35 -0.65
C ARG A 17 0.52 13.84 -0.99
N ALA A 18 0.13 14.18 -2.22
CA ALA A 18 -0.06 15.57 -2.62
C ALA A 18 -1.12 16.26 -1.75
N LYS A 19 -2.22 15.57 -1.45
CA LYS A 19 -3.27 16.07 -0.53
C LYS A 19 -2.73 16.32 0.88
N LEU A 20 -1.95 15.39 1.43
CA LEU A 20 -1.34 15.57 2.76
C LEU A 20 -0.32 16.71 2.80
N ASP A 21 0.54 16.84 1.77
CA ASP A 21 1.50 17.94 1.67
C ASP A 21 0.77 19.30 1.52
N GLU A 22 -0.35 19.34 0.79
CA GLU A 22 -1.23 20.53 0.73
C GLU A 22 -1.89 20.86 2.07
N GLU A 23 -2.46 19.86 2.77
CA GLU A 23 -3.08 20.04 4.08
C GLU A 23 -2.07 20.54 5.12
N LEU A 24 -0.87 19.96 5.13
CA LEU A 24 0.24 20.41 5.97
C LEU A 24 0.63 21.86 5.68
N HIS A 25 0.71 22.23 4.40
CA HIS A 25 0.98 23.62 4.03
C HIS A 25 -0.13 24.56 4.50
N ARG A 26 -1.40 24.17 4.34
CA ARG A 26 -2.56 24.95 4.82
C ARG A 26 -2.50 25.16 6.32
N LEU A 27 -2.29 24.09 7.10
CA LEU A 27 -2.17 24.16 8.56
C LEU A 27 -1.00 25.04 9.00
N ARG A 28 0.17 24.94 8.35
CA ARG A 28 1.34 25.79 8.66
C ARG A 28 1.06 27.27 8.41
N GLU A 29 0.39 27.60 7.31
CA GLU A 29 -0.01 28.98 7.02
C GLU A 29 -1.07 29.48 8.01
N GLU A 30 -2.01 28.64 8.42
CA GLU A 30 -3.00 28.98 9.44
C GLU A 30 -2.34 29.24 10.80
N VAL A 31 -1.41 28.38 11.23
CA VAL A 31 -0.62 28.60 12.46
C VAL A 31 0.14 29.92 12.40
N LYS A 32 0.78 30.24 11.27
CA LYS A 32 1.48 31.53 11.10
C LYS A 32 0.52 32.71 11.22
N ARG A 33 -0.64 32.65 10.54
CA ARG A 33 -1.66 33.70 10.60
C ARG A 33 -2.17 33.91 12.01
N ARG A 34 -2.51 32.83 12.72
CA ARG A 34 -2.97 32.86 14.11
C ARG A 34 -1.91 33.36 15.08
N LYS A 35 -0.63 33.07 14.85
CA LYS A 35 0.47 33.66 15.62
C LYS A 35 0.57 35.17 15.43
N VAL A 36 0.41 35.66 14.21
CA VAL A 36 0.40 37.12 13.93
C VAL A 36 -0.81 37.80 14.58
N GLU A 37 -1.99 37.19 14.46
CA GLU A 37 -3.22 37.69 15.12
C GLU A 37 -3.05 37.75 16.65
N LYS A 38 -2.51 36.68 17.26
CA LYS A 38 -2.19 36.65 18.69
C LYS A 38 -1.24 37.78 19.09
N MET A 39 -0.14 37.99 18.35
CA MET A 39 0.81 39.07 18.65
C MET A 39 0.14 40.45 18.54
N SER A 40 -0.71 40.68 17.54
CA SER A 40 -1.43 41.93 17.39
C SER A 40 -2.36 42.22 18.57
N ILE A 41 -2.97 41.20 19.16
CA ILE A 41 -3.85 41.35 20.32
C ILE A 41 -3.03 41.55 21.60
N GLU A 42 -1.91 40.84 21.75
CA GLU A 42 -0.97 41.05 22.87
C GLU A 42 -0.41 42.48 22.85
N GLU A 43 -0.12 43.04 21.68
CA GLU A 43 0.27 44.46 21.53
C GLU A 43 -0.87 45.43 21.90
N GLU A 44 -2.13 45.14 21.55
CA GLU A 44 -3.29 45.95 21.95
C GLU A 44 -3.54 45.88 23.47
N GLU A 45 -3.37 44.70 24.07
CA GLU A 45 -3.45 44.49 25.52
C GLU A 45 -2.39 45.31 26.26
N GLU A 46 -1.15 45.32 25.76
CA GLU A 46 -0.06 46.10 26.35
C GLU A 46 -0.34 47.60 26.29
N ARG A 47 -0.81 48.10 25.13
CA ARG A 47 -1.25 49.51 24.99
C ARG A 47 -2.35 49.87 25.98
N LEU A 48 -3.36 49.02 26.13
CA LEU A 48 -4.44 49.25 27.10
C LEU A 48 -3.94 49.19 28.55
N SER A 49 -2.94 48.34 28.84
CA SER A 49 -2.28 48.33 30.16
C SER A 49 -1.55 49.64 30.44
N GLU A 50 -0.86 50.22 29.45
CA GLU A 50 -0.21 51.53 29.57
C GLU A 50 -1.22 52.68 29.72
N ASP A 51 -2.31 52.65 28.93
CA ASP A 51 -3.42 53.61 29.04
C ASP A 51 -4.08 53.53 30.41
N GLU A 52 -4.32 52.33 30.94
CA GLU A 52 -4.88 52.14 32.28
C GLU A 52 -3.97 52.73 33.35
N ARG A 53 -2.64 52.49 33.26
CA ARG A 53 -1.66 53.05 34.20
C ARG A 53 -1.65 54.58 34.13
N SER A 54 -1.66 55.14 32.92
CA SER A 54 -1.67 56.59 32.72
C SER A 54 -2.91 57.24 33.33
N LYS A 55 -4.09 56.66 33.08
CA LYS A 55 -5.35 57.16 33.66
C LYS A 55 -5.42 57.03 35.18
N ARG A 56 -4.85 55.96 35.76
CA ARG A 56 -4.75 55.83 37.22
C ARG A 56 -3.84 56.88 37.85
N MET A 57 -2.73 57.22 37.18
CA MET A 57 -1.87 58.32 37.64
C MET A 57 -2.60 59.67 37.58
N GLU A 58 -3.34 59.92 36.49
CA GLU A 58 -4.18 61.11 36.34
C GLU A 58 -5.26 61.18 37.44
N GLU A 59 -5.96 60.07 37.70
CA GLU A 59 -6.95 59.97 38.79
C GLU A 59 -6.33 60.28 40.15
N GLU A 60 -5.13 59.76 40.42
CA GLU A 60 -4.41 60.01 41.67
C GLU A 60 -4.01 61.48 41.81
N GLU A 61 -3.55 62.12 40.73
CA GLU A 61 -3.23 63.55 40.71
C GLU A 61 -4.48 64.42 40.96
N VAL A 62 -5.60 64.12 40.29
CA VAL A 62 -6.86 64.84 40.49
C VAL A 62 -7.36 64.66 41.93
N ARG A 63 -7.27 63.46 42.50
CA ARG A 63 -7.62 63.21 43.90
C ARG A 63 -6.72 63.98 44.88
N LYS A 64 -5.42 64.08 44.61
CA LYS A 64 -4.50 64.89 45.43
C LYS A 64 -4.86 66.38 45.37
N ARG A 65 -5.18 66.90 44.18
CA ARG A 65 -5.65 68.28 44.02
C ARG A 65 -6.97 68.52 44.75
N HIS A 66 -7.92 67.60 44.63
CA HIS A 66 -9.20 67.67 45.34
C HIS A 66 -8.99 67.70 46.85
N ALA A 67 -8.16 66.80 47.40
CA ALA A 67 -7.84 66.77 48.83
C ALA A 67 -7.23 68.11 49.31
N TRP A 68 -6.31 68.68 48.53
CA TRP A 68 -5.71 69.98 48.84
C TRP A 68 -6.72 71.14 48.81
N VAL A 69 -7.65 71.15 47.84
CA VAL A 69 -8.74 72.14 47.78
C VAL A 69 -9.68 72.01 48.98
N VAL A 70 -10.03 70.78 49.37
CA VAL A 70 -10.89 70.51 50.53
C VAL A 70 -10.22 70.90 51.85
N GLU A 71 -8.91 70.71 51.99
CA GLU A 71 -8.16 71.15 53.17
C GLU A 71 -8.12 72.69 53.24
N SER A 72 -7.86 73.35 52.11
CA SER A 72 -7.81 74.81 52.00
C SER A 72 -9.19 75.48 52.21
N LEU A 73 -10.28 74.78 51.89
CA LEU A 73 -11.66 75.24 52.17
C LEU A 73 -11.92 75.48 53.66
N SER A 74 -11.16 74.86 54.56
CA SER A 74 -11.32 75.03 56.01
C SER A 74 -10.72 76.33 56.56
N ASP A 75 -9.84 76.99 55.80
CA ASP A 75 -9.00 78.10 56.28
C ASP A 75 -9.31 79.47 55.63
N ASP A 76 -10.15 79.55 54.59
CA ASP A 76 -10.18 80.70 53.67
C ASP A 76 -11.50 81.51 53.57
N ALA A 77 -11.35 82.80 53.26
CA ALA A 77 -12.43 83.76 52.98
C ALA A 77 -13.03 83.65 51.55
N ASP A 78 -12.36 82.94 50.63
CA ASP A 78 -12.77 82.74 49.23
C ASP A 78 -13.52 81.40 49.02
N PHE A 79 -14.36 81.03 49.98
CA PHE A 79 -15.09 79.76 50.04
C PHE A 79 -15.82 79.40 48.73
N GLU A 80 -16.49 80.37 48.10
CA GLU A 80 -17.29 80.12 46.90
C GLU A 80 -16.46 79.68 45.69
N LYS A 81 -15.23 80.20 45.56
CA LYS A 81 -14.32 79.83 44.46
C LYS A 81 -13.74 78.44 44.68
N LEU A 82 -13.29 78.14 45.90
CA LEU A 82 -12.76 76.83 46.26
C LEU A 82 -13.84 75.75 46.21
N SER A 83 -15.09 76.07 46.56
CA SER A 83 -16.23 75.14 46.46
C SER A 83 -16.48 74.70 45.01
N ARG A 84 -16.47 75.64 44.06
CA ARG A 84 -16.60 75.32 42.62
C ARG A 84 -15.45 74.45 42.13
N GLN A 85 -14.22 74.79 42.52
CA GLN A 85 -13.03 73.99 42.16
C GLN A 85 -13.10 72.57 42.74
N SER A 86 -13.61 72.40 43.96
CA SER A 86 -13.82 71.08 44.56
C SER A 86 -14.83 70.25 43.78
N GLU A 87 -15.97 70.84 43.38
CA GLU A 87 -16.99 70.17 42.58
C GLU A 87 -16.46 69.77 41.19
N GLU A 88 -15.70 70.65 40.53
CA GLU A 88 -15.07 70.37 39.24
C GLU A 88 -14.09 69.19 39.32
N LEU A 89 -13.19 69.19 40.31
CA LEU A 89 -12.23 68.11 40.53
C LEU A 89 -12.91 66.78 40.90
N TYR A 90 -14.02 66.84 41.64
CA TYR A 90 -14.80 65.65 41.99
C TYR A 90 -15.42 65.00 40.74
N GLU A 91 -16.04 65.79 39.87
CA GLU A 91 -16.61 65.27 38.62
C GLU A 91 -15.53 64.81 37.63
N GLU A 92 -14.37 65.48 37.59
CA GLU A 92 -13.21 65.04 36.82
C GLU A 92 -12.69 63.68 37.29
N ALA A 93 -12.50 63.49 38.60
CA ALA A 93 -12.05 62.21 39.17
C ALA A 93 -13.02 61.07 38.82
N LYS A 94 -14.33 61.33 38.93
CA LYS A 94 -15.39 60.37 38.61
C LYS A 94 -15.45 60.03 37.12
N LYS A 95 -15.14 60.99 36.24
CA LYS A 95 -15.01 60.74 34.80
C LYS A 95 -13.82 59.82 34.52
N ILE A 96 -12.65 60.12 35.10
CA ILE A 96 -11.44 59.30 34.92
C ILE A 96 -11.67 57.89 35.45
N GLU A 97 -12.32 57.73 36.61
CA GLU A 97 -12.65 56.40 37.18
C GLU A 97 -13.48 55.54 36.21
N ARG A 98 -14.48 56.13 35.54
CA ARG A 98 -15.27 55.43 34.51
C ARG A 98 -14.41 55.02 33.31
N GLU A 99 -13.50 55.89 32.90
CA GLU A 99 -12.60 55.60 31.80
C GLU A 99 -11.59 54.49 32.14
N VAL A 100 -11.04 54.48 33.36
CA VAL A 100 -10.21 53.38 33.88
C VAL A 100 -10.99 52.07 33.85
N TYR A 101 -12.24 52.08 34.31
CA TYR A 101 -13.10 50.90 34.32
C TYR A 101 -13.32 50.31 32.92
N GLU A 102 -13.63 51.15 31.92
CA GLU A 102 -13.82 50.68 30.55
C GLU A 102 -12.53 50.12 29.94
N VAL A 103 -11.38 50.77 30.18
CA VAL A 103 -10.07 50.27 29.73
C VAL A 103 -9.75 48.92 30.38
N THR A 104 -9.92 48.79 31.69
CA THR A 104 -9.71 47.52 32.41
C THR A 104 -10.60 46.41 31.89
N LYS A 105 -11.87 46.72 31.60
CA LYS A 105 -12.82 45.75 31.03
C LYS A 105 -12.38 45.29 29.64
N ARG A 106 -11.95 46.23 28.79
CA ARG A 106 -11.43 45.90 27.45
C ARG A 106 -10.16 45.06 27.53
N ARG A 107 -9.21 45.40 28.41
CA ARG A 107 -7.98 44.62 28.61
C ARG A 107 -8.27 43.18 29.02
N ARG A 108 -9.14 42.97 30.02
CA ARG A 108 -9.54 41.60 30.44
C ARG A 108 -10.17 40.79 29.32
N PHE A 109 -10.95 41.43 28.46
CA PHE A 109 -11.52 40.77 27.30
C PHE A 109 -10.42 40.28 26.33
N LEU A 110 -9.40 41.11 26.07
CA LEU A 110 -8.27 40.71 25.23
C LEU A 110 -7.42 39.61 25.90
N GLU A 111 -7.18 39.69 27.21
CA GLU A 111 -6.50 38.63 27.98
C GLU A 111 -7.19 37.26 27.80
N GLU A 112 -8.54 37.24 27.83
CA GLU A 112 -9.33 36.03 27.57
C GLU A 112 -9.22 35.55 26.11
N GLU A 113 -9.21 36.46 25.13
CA GLU A 113 -9.02 36.12 23.72
C GLU A 113 -7.63 35.51 23.46
N VAL A 114 -6.57 36.10 24.01
CA VAL A 114 -5.20 35.56 23.93
C VAL A 114 -5.14 34.16 24.52
N SER A 115 -5.81 33.92 25.66
CA SER A 115 -5.88 32.60 26.27
C SER A 115 -6.61 31.58 25.39
N LYS A 116 -7.70 31.97 24.72
CA LYS A 116 -8.42 31.10 23.77
C LYS A 116 -7.55 30.77 22.57
N MET A 117 -6.89 31.77 22.00
CA MET A 117 -5.99 31.59 20.85
C MET A 117 -4.81 30.67 21.14
N ARG A 118 -4.28 30.70 22.38
CA ARG A 118 -3.24 29.74 22.79
C ARG A 118 -3.72 28.29 22.63
N GLY A 119 -4.94 27.98 23.10
CA GLY A 119 -5.53 26.66 22.96
C GLY A 119 -5.83 26.26 21.51
N GLU A 120 -6.23 27.21 20.67
CA GLU A 120 -6.44 26.98 19.23
C GLU A 120 -5.13 26.71 18.50
N LEU A 121 -4.07 27.49 18.78
CA LEU A 121 -2.73 27.29 18.23
C LEU A 121 -2.17 25.92 18.61
N GLU A 122 -2.27 25.50 19.87
CA GLU A 122 -1.82 24.17 20.29
C GLU A 122 -2.54 23.04 19.54
N LYS A 123 -3.84 23.21 19.27
CA LYS A 123 -4.61 22.22 18.49
C LYS A 123 -4.15 22.16 17.05
N LEU A 124 -3.97 23.31 16.40
CA LEU A 124 -3.49 23.40 15.03
C LEU A 124 -2.06 22.84 14.88
N GLU A 125 -1.18 23.13 15.85
CA GLU A 125 0.18 22.60 15.87
C GLU A 125 0.19 21.08 16.01
N ARG A 126 -0.62 20.51 16.91
CA ARG A 126 -0.78 19.04 17.02
C ARG A 126 -1.31 18.42 15.74
N GLN A 127 -2.31 19.04 15.11
CA GLN A 127 -2.83 18.56 13.82
C GLN A 127 -1.76 18.59 12.74
N ALA A 128 -0.97 19.67 12.65
CA ALA A 128 0.12 19.77 11.69
C ALA A 128 1.20 18.69 11.93
N GLU A 129 1.54 18.41 13.20
CA GLU A 129 2.47 17.33 13.55
C GLU A 129 1.95 15.94 13.18
N GLU A 130 0.65 15.68 13.39
CA GLU A 130 0.03 14.40 13.02
C GLU A 130 0.09 14.17 11.51
N VAL A 131 -0.29 15.18 10.72
CA VAL A 131 -0.18 15.15 9.25
C VAL A 131 1.28 14.98 8.81
N GLU A 132 2.23 15.64 9.48
CA GLU A 132 3.66 15.50 9.18
C GLU A 132 4.18 14.09 9.44
N ARG A 133 3.74 13.46 10.54
CA ARG A 133 4.09 12.07 10.85
C ARG A 133 3.51 11.11 9.82
N GLU A 134 2.27 11.33 9.39
CA GLU A 134 1.64 10.52 8.35
C GLU A 134 2.36 10.65 7.01
N ALA A 135 2.67 11.88 6.58
CA ALA A 135 3.45 12.14 5.38
C ALA A 135 4.86 11.51 5.45
N ALA A 136 5.53 11.59 6.60
CA ALA A 136 6.84 10.97 6.80
C ALA A 136 6.78 9.43 6.77
N TRP A 137 5.71 8.84 7.31
CA TRP A 137 5.49 7.40 7.25
C TRP A 137 5.29 6.94 5.80
N LEU A 138 4.46 7.63 5.02
CA LEU A 138 4.24 7.33 3.60
C LEU A 138 5.54 7.41 2.80
N ARG A 139 6.37 8.45 3.01
CA ARG A 139 7.68 8.57 2.34
C ARG A 139 8.59 7.37 2.62
N LYS A 140 8.68 6.93 3.88
CA LYS A 140 9.47 5.76 4.25
C LYS A 140 8.94 4.48 3.60
N GLU A 141 7.63 4.36 3.47
CA GLU A 141 7.02 3.19 2.85
C GLU A 141 7.24 3.17 1.32
N GLU A 142 7.20 4.33 0.67
CA GLU A 142 7.59 4.49 -0.74
C GLU A 142 9.07 4.15 -0.96
N GLU A 143 9.97 4.61 -0.09
CA GLU A 143 11.40 4.28 -0.16
C GLU A 143 11.63 2.77 -0.05
N LYS A 144 10.96 2.09 0.89
CA LYS A 144 11.04 0.63 1.00
C LYS A 144 10.53 -0.06 -0.27
N ARG A 145 9.39 0.38 -0.80
CA ARG A 145 8.82 -0.18 -2.04
C ARG A 145 9.77 0.04 -3.22
N ALA A 146 10.41 1.20 -3.33
CA ALA A 146 11.39 1.50 -4.36
C ALA A 146 12.63 0.60 -4.26
N ILE A 147 13.15 0.35 -3.05
CA ILE A 147 14.27 -0.57 -2.83
C ILE A 147 13.90 -2.00 -3.26
N VAL A 148 12.72 -2.47 -2.88
CA VAL A 148 12.22 -3.79 -3.27
C VAL A 148 12.04 -3.89 -4.79
N ALA A 149 11.51 -2.86 -5.44
CA ALA A 149 11.35 -2.81 -6.89
C ALA A 149 12.71 -2.87 -7.60
N LEU A 150 13.71 -2.09 -7.17
CA LEU A 150 15.06 -2.13 -7.72
C LEU A 150 15.74 -3.50 -7.54
N ALA A 151 15.51 -4.17 -6.41
CA ALA A 151 16.02 -5.52 -6.19
C ALA A 151 15.35 -6.54 -7.13
N ALA A 152 14.04 -6.42 -7.35
CA ALA A 152 13.30 -7.26 -8.28
C ALA A 152 13.75 -7.04 -9.73
N GLU A 153 13.94 -5.79 -10.16
CA GLU A 153 14.47 -5.45 -11.49
C GLU A 153 15.85 -6.05 -11.73
N ARG A 154 16.77 -5.94 -10.76
CA ARG A 154 18.09 -6.59 -10.84
C ARG A 154 17.97 -8.10 -10.97
N GLY A 155 17.10 -8.74 -10.18
CA GLY A 155 16.86 -10.18 -10.28
C GLY A 155 16.30 -10.61 -11.64
N LEU A 156 15.42 -9.81 -12.23
CA LEU A 156 14.90 -10.03 -13.59
C LEU A 156 15.98 -9.84 -14.64
N GLN A 157 16.83 -8.84 -14.49
CA GLN A 157 17.99 -8.60 -15.37
C GLN A 157 18.95 -9.79 -15.33
N ASP A 158 19.31 -10.28 -14.13
CA ASP A 158 20.17 -11.45 -13.96
C ASP A 158 19.56 -12.71 -14.58
N ALA A 159 18.25 -12.91 -14.44
CA ALA A 159 17.54 -14.02 -15.06
C ALA A 159 17.54 -13.92 -16.58
N ARG A 160 17.36 -12.71 -17.12
CA ARG A 160 17.41 -12.42 -18.56
C ARG A 160 18.80 -12.71 -19.13
N ASP A 161 19.86 -12.25 -18.46
CA ASP A 161 21.24 -12.50 -18.85
C ASP A 161 21.59 -14.00 -18.83
N LYS A 162 21.07 -14.75 -17.85
CA LYS A 162 21.21 -16.22 -17.80
C LYS A 162 20.50 -16.89 -18.96
N LEU A 163 19.27 -16.49 -19.27
CA LEU A 163 18.52 -17.02 -20.41
C LEU A 163 19.21 -16.70 -21.74
N GLU A 164 19.78 -15.52 -21.89
CA GLU A 164 20.53 -15.13 -23.08
C GLU A 164 21.80 -15.97 -23.24
N LYS A 165 22.56 -16.18 -22.15
CA LYS A 165 23.71 -17.11 -22.12
C LYS A 165 23.32 -18.54 -22.46
N GLU A 166 22.18 -19.04 -21.96
CA GLU A 166 21.68 -20.37 -22.31
C GLU A 166 21.25 -20.45 -23.78
N ARG A 167 20.59 -19.41 -24.30
CA ARG A 167 20.22 -19.31 -25.72
C ARG A 167 21.46 -19.33 -26.62
N GLU A 168 22.53 -18.63 -26.25
CA GLU A 168 23.81 -18.67 -26.95
C GLU A 168 24.43 -20.06 -26.91
N ARG A 169 24.47 -20.72 -25.74
CA ARG A 169 24.94 -22.12 -25.62
C ARG A 169 24.16 -23.07 -26.53
N LEU A 170 22.84 -22.92 -26.60
CA LEU A 170 21.98 -23.72 -27.48
C LEU A 170 22.18 -23.38 -28.97
N HIS A 171 22.54 -22.15 -29.32
CA HIS A 171 22.95 -21.77 -30.69
C HIS A 171 24.33 -22.33 -31.07
N VAL A 172 25.22 -22.55 -30.10
CA VAL A 172 26.55 -23.14 -30.30
C VAL A 172 26.51 -24.67 -30.36
N CYS A 173 25.45 -25.32 -29.88
CA CYS A 173 25.22 -26.74 -30.15
C CYS A 173 24.77 -26.92 -31.60
N PRO A 174 25.57 -27.56 -32.48
CA PRO A 174 25.11 -27.96 -33.79
C PRO A 174 24.28 -29.23 -33.61
N PHE A 175 23.11 -29.15 -32.96
CA PHE A 175 22.03 -30.05 -33.34
C PHE A 175 21.68 -29.65 -34.76
N ARG A 176 22.45 -30.19 -35.72
CA ARG A 176 22.23 -30.03 -37.14
C ARG A 176 20.74 -30.23 -37.35
N LYS A 177 20.05 -29.24 -37.91
CA LYS A 177 18.65 -29.37 -38.33
C LYS A 177 18.46 -30.66 -39.15
N GLU A 178 19.52 -31.11 -39.83
CA GLU A 178 19.66 -32.40 -40.50
C GLU A 178 19.33 -33.61 -39.60
N SER A 179 19.80 -33.65 -38.34
CA SER A 179 19.59 -34.78 -37.43
C SER A 179 18.14 -34.92 -36.96
N VAL A 180 17.44 -33.81 -36.74
CA VAL A 180 16.02 -33.79 -36.36
C VAL A 180 15.14 -34.12 -37.57
N GLU A 181 15.50 -33.60 -38.76
CA GLU A 181 14.83 -33.95 -40.02
C GLU A 181 15.04 -35.42 -40.41
N GLU A 182 16.23 -35.98 -40.20
CA GLU A 182 16.52 -37.40 -40.42
C GLU A 182 15.75 -38.28 -39.44
N LEU A 183 15.66 -37.90 -38.17
CA LEU A 183 14.84 -38.61 -37.19
C LEU A 183 13.36 -38.58 -37.59
N MET A 184 12.86 -37.44 -38.05
CA MET A 184 11.48 -37.29 -38.55
C MET A 184 11.23 -38.11 -39.82
N LYS A 185 12.21 -38.18 -40.75
CA LYS A 185 12.16 -39.05 -41.93
C LYS A 185 12.16 -40.53 -41.55
N GLN A 186 12.99 -40.94 -40.59
CA GLN A 186 13.01 -42.32 -40.08
C GLN A 186 11.69 -42.72 -39.43
N VAL A 187 11.11 -41.84 -38.60
CA VAL A 187 9.78 -42.06 -38.00
C VAL A 187 8.69 -42.16 -39.07
N HIS A 188 8.74 -41.32 -40.11
CA HIS A 188 7.78 -41.38 -41.23
C HIS A 188 7.91 -42.69 -42.02
N ASN A 189 9.14 -43.12 -42.31
CA ASN A 189 9.41 -44.37 -43.02
C ASN A 189 8.97 -45.60 -42.20
N HIS A 190 9.22 -45.62 -40.89
CA HIS A 190 8.70 -46.68 -40.02
C HIS A 190 7.17 -46.72 -40.00
N ARG A 191 6.50 -45.56 -40.00
CA ARG A 191 5.04 -45.50 -40.05
C ARG A 191 4.48 -46.01 -41.37
N LYS A 192 5.19 -45.76 -42.49
CA LYS A 192 4.85 -46.29 -43.81
C LYS A 192 5.04 -47.81 -43.88
N LEU A 193 6.17 -48.32 -43.38
CA LEU A 193 6.43 -49.76 -43.28
C LEU A 193 5.41 -50.47 -42.40
N TYR A 194 5.02 -49.86 -41.27
CA TYR A 194 3.98 -50.40 -40.39
C TYR A 194 2.61 -50.44 -41.08
N ARG A 195 2.25 -49.42 -41.87
CA ARG A 195 1.01 -49.44 -42.67
C ARG A 195 1.04 -50.52 -43.75
N MET A 196 2.19 -50.70 -44.41
CA MET A 196 2.36 -51.74 -45.43
C MET A 196 2.29 -53.15 -44.82
N SER A 197 2.95 -53.39 -43.68
CA SER A 197 2.88 -54.69 -43.00
C SER A 197 1.47 -55.02 -42.51
N LEU A 198 0.72 -54.02 -42.04
CA LEU A 198 -0.70 -54.16 -41.68
C LEU A 198 -1.58 -54.49 -42.91
N PHE A 199 -1.26 -53.91 -44.06
CA PHE A 199 -1.98 -54.18 -45.30
C PHE A 199 -1.68 -55.57 -45.86
N LEU A 200 -0.41 -55.99 -45.83
CA LEU A 200 0.04 -57.33 -46.23
C LEU A 200 -0.54 -58.42 -45.33
N THR A 201 -0.44 -58.25 -44.00
CA THR A 201 -1.02 -59.22 -43.06
C THR A 201 -2.52 -59.35 -43.24
N ARG A 202 -3.24 -58.24 -43.42
CA ARG A 202 -4.69 -58.24 -43.69
C ARG A 202 -5.02 -58.92 -45.04
N SER A 203 -4.27 -58.62 -46.09
CA SER A 203 -4.46 -59.20 -47.43
C SER A 203 -4.16 -60.71 -47.45
N CYS A 204 -3.09 -61.16 -46.78
CA CYS A 204 -2.78 -62.56 -46.58
C CYS A 204 -3.90 -63.26 -45.80
N PHE A 205 -4.39 -62.67 -44.71
CA PHE A 205 -5.50 -63.23 -43.93
C PHE A 205 -6.78 -63.42 -44.75
N TYR A 206 -7.13 -62.45 -45.60
CA TYR A 206 -8.30 -62.55 -46.48
C TYR A 206 -8.11 -63.57 -47.60
N LYS A 207 -6.92 -63.67 -48.21
CA LYS A 207 -6.62 -64.69 -49.23
C LYS A 207 -6.62 -66.10 -48.65
N SER A 208 -6.08 -66.31 -47.45
CA SER A 208 -6.15 -67.60 -46.74
C SER A 208 -7.60 -68.02 -46.46
N PHE A 209 -8.47 -67.07 -46.11
CA PHE A 209 -9.90 -67.33 -45.91
C PHE A 209 -10.69 -67.60 -47.20
N LEU A 210 -10.23 -67.09 -48.33
CA LEU A 210 -10.82 -67.36 -49.66
C LEU A 210 -10.35 -68.72 -50.21
N LEU A 211 -9.08 -69.07 -50.04
CA LEU A 211 -8.51 -70.34 -50.49
C LEU A 211 -9.03 -71.56 -49.71
N LEU A 212 -9.47 -71.38 -48.46
CA LEU A 212 -9.99 -72.47 -47.63
C LEU A 212 -11.45 -72.88 -47.89
N GLY A 213 -12.13 -72.30 -48.89
CA GLY A 213 -13.46 -72.78 -49.33
C GLY A 213 -14.50 -72.90 -48.21
N ILE A 214 -14.43 -72.05 -47.19
CA ILE A 214 -15.23 -72.21 -45.96
C ILE A 214 -16.67 -71.75 -46.22
N ASN A 215 -17.58 -72.71 -46.34
CA ASN A 215 -19.02 -72.47 -46.47
C ASN A 215 -19.57 -71.58 -45.34
N ALA A 216 -20.57 -70.75 -45.64
CA ALA A 216 -21.10 -69.71 -44.73
C ALA A 216 -21.53 -70.22 -43.33
N ARG A 217 -21.89 -71.51 -43.20
CA ARG A 217 -22.20 -72.15 -41.92
C ARG A 217 -20.98 -72.38 -41.02
N GLN A 218 -19.81 -72.68 -41.58
CA GLN A 218 -18.57 -72.88 -40.82
C GLN A 218 -17.94 -71.55 -40.36
N ARG A 219 -18.16 -70.44 -41.11
CA ARG A 219 -17.75 -69.08 -40.68
C ARG A 219 -18.40 -68.62 -39.36
N LYS A 220 -19.66 -69.00 -39.10
CA LYS A 220 -20.35 -68.67 -37.83
C LYS A 220 -19.75 -69.41 -36.62
N LEU A 221 -19.30 -70.64 -36.82
CA LEU A 221 -18.68 -71.47 -35.78
C LEU A 221 -17.24 -71.01 -35.47
N LEU A 222 -16.47 -70.66 -36.51
CA LEU A 222 -15.12 -70.10 -36.36
C LEU A 222 -15.13 -68.73 -35.67
N LYS A 223 -16.07 -67.84 -36.02
CA LYS A 223 -16.22 -66.53 -35.35
C LYS A 223 -16.60 -66.64 -33.87
N ARG A 224 -17.40 -67.65 -33.49
CA ARG A 224 -17.82 -67.82 -32.08
C ARG A 224 -16.75 -68.50 -31.21
N LYS A 225 -15.94 -69.41 -31.75
CA LYS A 225 -14.95 -70.18 -30.97
C LYS A 225 -13.51 -69.70 -31.05
N LEU A 226 -13.06 -69.15 -32.20
CA LEU A 226 -11.64 -68.81 -32.43
C LEU A 226 -11.33 -67.31 -32.42
N ALA A 227 -12.34 -66.44 -32.55
CA ALA A 227 -12.17 -64.99 -32.44
C ALA A 227 -11.54 -64.52 -31.11
N PRO A 228 -11.85 -65.10 -29.93
CA PRO A 228 -11.24 -64.68 -28.68
C PRO A 228 -9.74 -64.99 -28.58
N PHE A 229 -9.24 -65.99 -29.33
CA PHE A 229 -7.85 -66.44 -29.26
C PHE A 229 -6.94 -65.73 -30.28
N PHE A 230 -7.42 -65.48 -31.51
CA PHE A 230 -6.60 -64.81 -32.54
C PHE A 230 -6.64 -63.28 -32.49
N LEU A 231 -7.67 -62.67 -31.91
CA LEU A 231 -7.73 -61.21 -31.73
C LEU A 231 -7.10 -60.74 -30.41
N ARG A 232 -6.81 -61.65 -29.48
CA ARG A 232 -6.21 -61.36 -28.17
C ARG A 232 -4.81 -60.69 -28.25
N PRO A 233 -3.89 -61.12 -29.13
CA PRO A 233 -2.58 -60.48 -29.25
C PRO A 233 -2.66 -59.03 -29.76
N PHE A 234 -3.65 -58.71 -30.61
CA PHE A 234 -3.88 -57.36 -31.13
C PHE A 234 -4.58 -56.45 -30.12
N TYR A 235 -5.38 -56.99 -29.19
CA TYR A 235 -5.97 -56.21 -28.10
C TYR A 235 -4.95 -55.86 -26.99
N LEU A 236 -3.92 -56.70 -26.77
CA LEU A 236 -2.88 -56.43 -25.77
C LEU A 236 -1.94 -55.27 -26.15
N SER A 237 -1.65 -55.08 -27.44
CA SER A 237 -0.83 -53.95 -27.91
C SER A 237 -1.60 -52.62 -27.96
N PHE A 238 -2.93 -52.66 -28.15
CA PHE A 238 -3.77 -51.48 -28.04
C PHE A 238 -4.09 -51.10 -26.59
N HIS A 239 -4.18 -52.07 -25.67
CA HIS A 239 -4.33 -51.76 -24.25
C HIS A 239 -3.06 -51.16 -23.64
N SER A 240 -1.85 -51.52 -24.08
CA SER A 240 -0.64 -50.85 -23.60
C SER A 240 -0.52 -49.40 -24.10
N LEU A 241 -0.97 -49.11 -25.33
CA LEU A 241 -1.02 -47.74 -25.87
C LEU A 241 -2.14 -46.90 -25.28
N ALA A 242 -3.32 -47.48 -25.04
CA ALA A 242 -4.41 -46.80 -24.33
C ALA A 242 -4.01 -46.54 -22.86
N SER A 243 -3.45 -47.54 -22.17
CA SER A 243 -2.94 -47.39 -20.79
C SER A 243 -1.80 -46.38 -20.71
N TYR A 244 -0.89 -46.33 -21.69
CA TYR A 244 0.17 -45.31 -21.73
C TYR A 244 -0.39 -43.91 -21.99
N ARG A 245 -1.39 -43.78 -22.87
CA ARG A 245 -2.05 -42.49 -23.13
C ARG A 245 -2.85 -42.01 -21.91
N ASP A 246 -3.58 -42.91 -21.26
CA ASP A 246 -4.31 -42.61 -20.03
C ASP A 246 -3.36 -42.27 -18.89
N GLN A 247 -2.22 -42.97 -18.74
CA GLN A 247 -1.17 -42.60 -17.78
C GLN A 247 -0.53 -41.23 -18.08
N GLN A 248 -0.38 -40.86 -19.35
CA GLN A 248 0.16 -39.55 -19.73
C GLN A 248 -0.87 -38.42 -19.52
N GLU A 249 -2.14 -38.69 -19.76
CA GLU A 249 -3.23 -37.75 -19.47
C GLU A 249 -3.46 -37.61 -17.96
N GLU A 250 -3.33 -38.69 -17.20
CA GLU A 250 -3.38 -38.69 -15.73
C GLU A 250 -2.16 -37.97 -15.13
N LYS A 251 -0.94 -38.16 -15.67
CA LYS A 251 0.23 -37.34 -15.30
C LYS A 251 0.01 -35.85 -15.60
N ARG A 252 -0.59 -35.49 -16.73
CA ARG A 252 -0.91 -34.08 -17.06
C ARG A 252 -2.01 -33.51 -16.18
N ARG A 253 -3.02 -34.30 -15.81
CA ARG A 253 -4.06 -33.90 -14.85
C ARG A 253 -3.47 -33.73 -13.45
N ASN A 254 -2.66 -34.68 -12.98
CA ASN A 254 -1.94 -34.62 -11.72
C ASN A 254 -0.93 -33.48 -11.66
N PHE A 255 -0.29 -33.12 -12.78
CA PHE A 255 0.57 -31.93 -12.84
C PHE A 255 -0.25 -30.63 -12.79
N ARG A 256 -1.42 -30.58 -13.43
CA ARG A 256 -2.33 -29.42 -13.35
C ARG A 256 -2.98 -29.28 -11.97
N THR A 257 -3.37 -30.38 -11.32
CA THR A 257 -3.86 -30.37 -9.94
C THR A 257 -2.75 -30.15 -8.93
N ALA A 258 -1.52 -30.63 -9.16
CA ALA A 258 -0.37 -30.29 -8.33
C ALA A 258 -0.03 -28.80 -8.43
N VAL A 259 -0.06 -28.21 -9.64
CA VAL A 259 0.16 -26.76 -9.83
C VAL A 259 -0.99 -25.92 -9.26
N SER A 260 -2.24 -26.43 -9.26
CA SER A 260 -3.37 -25.71 -8.66
C SER A 260 -3.50 -25.90 -7.14
N PHE A 261 -3.04 -27.02 -6.58
CA PHE A 261 -2.94 -27.22 -5.12
C PHE A 261 -1.68 -26.58 -4.53
N SER A 262 -0.54 -26.55 -5.24
CA SER A 262 0.70 -25.97 -4.74
C SER A 262 0.68 -24.45 -4.73
N ASN A 263 0.06 -23.79 -5.70
CA ASN A 263 0.16 -22.33 -5.81
C ASN A 263 -0.82 -21.55 -4.92
N ARG A 264 -1.90 -22.15 -4.40
CA ARG A 264 -2.84 -21.41 -3.52
C ARG A 264 -2.71 -21.74 -2.03
N ASN A 265 -2.40 -22.97 -1.66
CA ASN A 265 -2.32 -23.34 -0.24
C ASN A 265 -0.91 -23.21 0.36
N LEU A 266 0.17 -23.37 -0.41
CA LEU A 266 1.53 -23.17 0.13
C LEU A 266 1.84 -21.67 0.33
N LEU A 267 1.30 -20.77 -0.49
CA LEU A 267 1.56 -19.34 -0.30
C LEU A 267 0.86 -18.77 0.94
N LEU A 268 -0.38 -19.17 1.23
CA LEU A 268 -1.14 -18.64 2.37
C LEU A 268 -0.69 -19.23 3.72
N LEU A 269 -0.36 -20.52 3.78
CA LEU A 269 0.13 -21.14 5.01
C LEU A 269 1.57 -20.73 5.34
N ASN A 270 2.42 -20.54 4.32
CA ASN A 270 3.76 -20.01 4.52
C ASN A 270 3.73 -18.54 4.90
N LEU A 271 2.87 -17.70 4.31
CA LEU A 271 2.79 -16.27 4.67
C LEU A 271 2.28 -16.03 6.09
N THR A 272 1.31 -16.83 6.55
CA THR A 272 0.78 -16.72 7.92
C THR A 272 1.79 -17.18 8.97
N THR A 273 2.49 -18.29 8.71
CA THR A 273 3.57 -18.76 9.60
C THR A 273 4.80 -17.86 9.58
N TRP A 274 5.11 -17.22 8.44
CA TRP A 274 6.17 -16.21 8.36
C TRP A 274 5.84 -14.96 9.16
N LYS A 275 4.61 -14.44 9.03
CA LYS A 275 4.13 -13.29 9.78
C LYS A 275 4.19 -13.53 11.29
N GLN A 276 3.77 -14.71 11.73
CA GLN A 276 3.80 -15.11 13.14
C GLN A 276 5.22 -15.28 13.68
N ALA A 277 6.16 -15.80 12.87
CA ALA A 277 7.57 -15.94 13.26
C ALA A 277 8.32 -14.59 13.34
N VAL A 278 7.95 -13.63 12.48
CA VAL A 278 8.48 -12.25 12.50
C VAL A 278 7.93 -11.47 13.71
N GLU A 279 6.65 -11.64 14.03
CA GLU A 279 6.02 -11.04 15.23
C GLU A 279 6.60 -11.61 16.54
N GLU A 280 7.08 -12.86 16.53
CA GLU A 280 7.71 -13.52 17.68
C GLU A 280 9.24 -13.32 17.79
N GLY A 281 9.87 -12.59 16.87
CA GLY A 281 11.31 -12.25 16.93
C GLY A 281 12.27 -13.44 16.84
N LYS A 282 11.86 -14.55 16.21
CA LYS A 282 12.66 -15.79 16.13
C LYS A 282 13.49 -15.83 14.84
N ASP A 283 14.74 -16.28 14.97
CA ASP A 283 15.74 -16.27 13.91
C ASP A 283 15.37 -17.21 12.74
N LEU A 284 15.14 -16.62 11.56
CA LEU A 284 14.47 -17.26 10.41
C LEU A 284 15.36 -18.21 9.60
N GLY A 285 16.69 -18.14 9.81
CA GLY A 285 17.68 -18.88 9.02
C GLY A 285 17.64 -20.41 9.22
N ALA A 286 17.26 -20.88 10.40
CA ALA A 286 17.34 -22.31 10.73
C ALA A 286 16.13 -23.14 10.26
N ARG A 287 14.94 -22.52 10.14
CA ARG A 287 13.69 -23.24 9.78
C ARG A 287 13.35 -23.19 8.28
N ALA A 288 13.81 -22.19 7.53
CA ALA A 288 13.57 -22.12 6.09
C ALA A 288 14.32 -23.22 5.29
N ALA A 289 15.37 -23.81 5.86
CA ALA A 289 16.18 -24.85 5.22
C ALA A 289 15.53 -26.25 5.21
N GLU A 290 14.60 -26.52 6.13
CA GLU A 290 14.03 -27.86 6.30
C GLU A 290 12.98 -28.24 5.23
N PRO A 291 12.07 -27.34 4.82
CA PRO A 291 11.15 -27.60 3.72
C PRO A 291 11.88 -27.76 2.38
N LEU A 292 12.93 -26.98 2.14
CA LEU A 292 13.76 -27.08 0.92
C LEU A 292 14.57 -28.38 0.88
N ARG A 293 15.02 -28.91 2.04
CA ARG A 293 15.67 -30.23 2.12
C ARG A 293 14.75 -31.40 1.78
N ARG A 294 13.45 -31.32 2.08
CA ARG A 294 12.48 -32.37 1.75
C ARG A 294 12.05 -32.40 0.28
N ILE A 295 12.30 -31.32 -0.47
CA ILE A 295 12.00 -31.25 -1.91
C ILE A 295 13.20 -31.74 -2.75
N LEU A 296 14.40 -31.78 -2.15
CA LEU A 296 15.66 -32.18 -2.80
C LEU A 296 16.12 -33.61 -2.50
N LEU A 297 15.37 -34.38 -1.70
CA LEU A 297 15.54 -35.82 -1.44
C LEU A 297 14.35 -36.60 -2.00
#